data_AF-A0A7S2ND49-F1
#
_entry.id   AF-A0A7S2ND49-F1
#
_cell.length_a   1.000
_cell.length_b   1.000
_cell.length_c   1.000
_cell.angle_alpha   90.00
_cell.angle_beta   90.00
_cell.angle_gamma   90.00
#
_symmetry.space_group_name_H-M   'P 1'
#
loop_
_entity.id
_entity.type
_entity.pdbx_description
1 polymer ?
#
loop_
_entity_poly.entity_id
_entity_poly.type
_entity_poly.pdbx_seq_one_letter_code
_entity_poly.pdbx_strand_id
1 'polypeptide(L)'
;GGGGGGGGGGGGGGGGRRRVRATQVVSVSAQFRNSMNELGTTLACTSNHFLRCIKTNSERRPFGLEAGMAIRQLRSCGVLEAVRVSQAGFPSRIPFSELLERYSLLLTSRARRANDAIADSKSSTLRTLPSHLESLPTSLGTHEER
;
A
#
# COMPACT_ATOMS: atom_id res chain seq x y z
N GLY A 1 12.18 -44.80 12.29
CA GLY A 1 12.70 -45.28 13.60
C GLY A 1 12.51 -44.18 14.61
N GLY A 2 12.26 -44.42 15.90
CA GLY A 2 12.14 -45.65 16.67
C GLY A 2 11.89 -45.27 18.14
N GLY A 3 11.44 -46.24 18.95
CA GLY A 3 11.37 -46.20 20.43
C GLY A 3 10.03 -45.65 20.97
N GLY A 4 9.23 -46.35 21.77
CA GLY A 4 9.44 -47.54 22.60
C GLY A 4 9.27 -47.15 24.08
N GLY A 5 8.22 -47.63 24.75
CA GLY A 5 8.01 -47.44 26.19
C GLY A 5 6.61 -47.89 26.64
N GLY A 6 6.55 -49.03 27.33
CA GLY A 6 5.30 -49.68 27.75
C GLY A 6 4.82 -49.34 29.16
N GLY A 7 3.80 -50.09 29.58
CA GLY A 7 3.13 -50.04 30.89
C GLY A 7 1.64 -49.71 30.71
N GLY A 8 0.65 -50.48 31.14
CA GLY A 8 0.59 -51.54 32.13
C GLY A 8 -0.56 -51.23 33.09
N GLY A 9 -1.68 -51.97 32.94
CA GLY A 9 -2.61 -52.30 34.02
C GLY A 9 -3.64 -51.26 34.49
N GLY A 10 -4.81 -51.78 34.89
CA GLY A 10 -5.65 -51.17 35.93
C GLY A 10 -7.08 -50.85 35.52
N GLY A 11 -8.03 -51.72 35.89
CA GLY A 11 -9.47 -51.51 35.74
C GLY A 11 -10.11 -50.63 36.83
N GLY A 12 -11.44 -50.60 36.82
CA GLY A 12 -12.31 -49.91 37.77
C GLY A 12 -12.66 -48.51 37.26
N GLY A 13 -13.90 -48.19 36.88
CA GLY A 13 -15.11 -48.40 37.68
C GLY A 13 -15.42 -47.10 38.42
N GLY A 14 -16.48 -46.39 37.99
CA GLY A 14 -17.15 -45.40 38.82
C GLY A 14 -17.07 -43.95 38.34
N GLY A 15 -18.25 -43.36 38.18
CA GLY A 15 -18.43 -41.91 38.31
C GLY A 15 -18.51 -41.18 36.98
N GLY A 16 -19.71 -41.20 36.38
CA GLY A 16 -20.12 -40.19 35.41
C GLY A 16 -20.11 -38.81 36.06
N ARG A 17 -18.92 -38.20 36.16
CA ARG A 17 -18.78 -36.76 36.38
C ARG A 17 -19.37 -36.13 35.13
N ARG A 18 -20.60 -35.63 35.25
CA ARG A 18 -21.21 -34.72 34.28
C ARG A 18 -20.16 -33.64 34.05
N ARG A 19 -19.44 -33.75 32.94
CA ARG A 19 -18.48 -32.74 32.48
C ARG A 19 -19.35 -31.52 32.28
N VAL A 20 -19.47 -30.69 33.31
CA VAL A 20 -19.98 -29.33 33.18
C VAL A 20 -19.15 -28.81 32.03
N ARG A 21 -19.79 -28.60 30.88
CA ARG A 21 -19.14 -27.95 29.75
C ARG A 21 -18.71 -26.63 30.36
N ALA A 22 -17.44 -26.53 30.76
CA ALA A 22 -16.83 -25.29 31.15
C ALA A 22 -17.05 -24.45 29.92
N THR A 23 -18.07 -23.58 29.98
CA THR A 23 -18.28 -22.52 29.01
C THR A 23 -16.92 -21.85 28.98
N GLN A 24 -16.16 -22.09 27.92
CA GLN A 24 -14.82 -21.56 27.76
C GLN A 24 -15.00 -20.06 27.92
N VAL A 25 -14.55 -19.52 29.05
CA VAL A 25 -14.70 -18.09 29.33
C VAL A 25 -13.74 -17.41 28.37
N VAL A 26 -14.28 -16.96 27.24
CA VAL A 26 -13.52 -16.22 26.24
C VAL A 26 -13.17 -14.88 26.87
N SER A 27 -11.89 -14.56 26.93
CA SER A 27 -11.45 -13.27 27.44
C SER A 27 -11.88 -12.14 26.50
N VAL A 28 -12.07 -10.95 27.05
CA VAL A 28 -12.38 -9.74 26.26
C VAL A 28 -11.33 -9.52 25.16
N SER A 29 -10.06 -9.77 25.45
CA SER A 29 -8.97 -9.68 24.45
C SER A 29 -9.12 -10.68 23.31
N ALA A 30 -9.56 -11.92 23.61
CA ALA A 30 -9.79 -12.93 22.58
C ALA A 30 -11.01 -12.57 21.71
N GLN A 31 -12.07 -12.02 22.30
CA GLN A 31 -13.23 -11.54 21.57
C GLN A 31 -12.88 -10.36 20.65
N PHE A 32 -12.14 -9.37 21.16
CA PHE A 32 -11.69 -8.21 20.36
C PHE A 32 -10.82 -8.62 19.18
N ARG A 33 -9.88 -9.55 19.38
CA ARG A 33 -9.06 -10.09 18.28
C ARG A 33 -9.92 -10.77 17.22
N ASN A 34 -10.91 -11.56 17.63
CA ASN A 34 -11.79 -12.24 16.69
C ASN A 34 -12.60 -11.22 15.87
N SER A 35 -13.18 -10.20 16.50
CA SER A 35 -13.88 -9.12 15.80
C SER A 35 -12.96 -8.33 14.86
N MET A 36 -11.70 -8.08 15.25
CA MET A 36 -10.72 -7.42 14.38
C MET A 36 -10.35 -8.28 13.16
N ASN A 37 -10.21 -9.59 13.33
CA ASN A 37 -9.94 -10.52 12.24
C ASN A 37 -11.10 -10.57 11.24
N GLU A 38 -12.34 -10.66 11.74
CA GLU A 38 -13.56 -10.64 10.91
C GLU A 38 -13.70 -9.31 10.12
N LEU A 39 -13.36 -8.19 10.76
CA LEU A 39 -13.30 -6.91 10.05
C LEU A 39 -12.21 -6.92 8.96
N GLY A 40 -11.03 -7.43 9.27
CA GLY A 40 -9.91 -7.51 8.32
C GLY A 40 -10.26 -8.33 7.07
N THR A 41 -10.90 -9.49 7.25
CA THR A 41 -11.36 -10.31 6.11
C THR A 41 -12.42 -9.61 5.29
N THR A 42 -13.35 -8.90 5.93
CA THR A 42 -14.39 -8.14 5.24
C THR A 42 -13.78 -7.01 4.40
N LEU A 43 -12.86 -6.22 4.97
CA LEU A 43 -12.20 -5.13 4.26
C LEU A 43 -11.34 -5.63 3.09
N ALA A 44 -10.71 -6.79 3.21
CA ALA A 44 -9.91 -7.40 2.15
C ALA A 44 -10.73 -7.73 0.88
N CYS A 45 -12.04 -7.91 1.02
CA CYS A 45 -12.95 -8.19 -0.10
C CYS A 45 -13.53 -6.92 -0.76
N THR A 46 -13.05 -5.73 -0.40
CA THR A 46 -13.61 -4.44 -0.87
C THR A 46 -12.56 -3.55 -1.54
N SER A 47 -13.00 -2.57 -2.34
CA SER A 47 -12.16 -1.47 -2.79
C SER A 47 -12.05 -0.41 -1.70
N ASN A 48 -10.93 -0.40 -0.98
CA ASN A 48 -10.74 0.50 0.15
C ASN A 48 -10.30 1.90 -0.29
N HIS A 49 -10.93 2.92 0.29
CA HIS A 49 -10.53 4.32 0.15
C HIS A 49 -10.15 4.87 1.53
N PHE A 50 -8.96 5.47 1.64
CA PHE A 50 -8.42 5.94 2.92
C PHE A 50 -8.48 7.47 3.02
N LEU A 51 -9.09 7.97 4.09
CA LEU A 51 -9.10 9.39 4.45
C LEU A 51 -8.35 9.59 5.76
N ARG A 52 -7.50 10.63 5.81
CA ARG A 52 -6.75 11.01 7.02
C ARG A 52 -7.24 12.38 7.48
N CYS A 53 -7.84 12.42 8.67
CA CYS A 53 -8.22 13.67 9.31
C CYS A 53 -7.00 14.26 10.03
N ILE A 54 -6.72 15.54 9.83
CA ILE A 54 -5.62 16.25 10.50
C ILE A 54 -6.22 17.38 11.34
N LYS A 55 -5.94 17.36 12.64
CA LYS A 55 -6.25 18.49 13.52
C LYS A 55 -5.22 19.59 13.28
N THR A 56 -5.68 20.80 12.98
CA THR A 56 -4.79 21.92 12.61
C THR A 56 -4.18 22.61 13.82
N ASN A 57 -4.92 22.74 14.93
CA ASN A 57 -4.43 23.32 16.17
C ASN A 57 -5.17 22.75 17.40
N SER A 58 -4.54 22.76 18.57
CA SER A 58 -5.09 22.23 19.82
C SER A 58 -6.28 23.06 20.35
N GLU A 59 -6.20 24.38 20.20
CA GLU A 59 -7.15 25.42 20.69
C GLU A 59 -8.47 25.50 19.92
N ARG A 60 -8.63 24.73 18.83
CA ARG A 60 -9.81 24.73 17.93
C ARG A 60 -10.11 26.10 17.31
N ARG A 61 -9.09 26.94 17.13
CA ARG A 61 -9.22 28.25 16.49
C ARG A 61 -9.35 28.13 14.99
N PRO A 62 -10.22 28.91 14.34
CA PRO A 62 -10.28 28.96 12.88
C PRO A 62 -8.98 29.55 12.34
N PHE A 63 -8.55 29.07 11.16
CA PHE A 63 -7.34 29.51 10.45
C PHE A 63 -6.01 29.37 11.22
N GLY A 64 -5.99 28.70 12.37
CA GLY A 64 -4.76 28.37 13.10
C GLY A 64 -4.14 27.06 12.62
N LEU A 65 -2.83 27.05 12.37
CA LEU A 65 -2.07 25.84 12.05
C LEU A 65 -0.84 25.71 12.96
N GLU A 66 -0.82 24.68 13.78
CA GLU A 66 0.34 24.27 14.56
C GLU A 66 1.13 23.22 13.76
N ALA A 67 2.13 23.68 13.02
CA ALA A 67 2.91 22.82 12.11
C ALA A 67 3.55 21.62 12.83
N GLY A 68 4.08 21.81 14.04
CA GLY A 68 4.67 20.72 14.82
C GLY A 68 3.68 19.59 15.14
N MET A 69 2.45 19.95 15.51
CA MET A 69 1.38 18.97 15.76
C MET A 69 0.92 18.29 14.47
N ALA A 70 0.78 19.04 13.38
CA ALA A 70 0.41 18.47 12.08
C ALA A 70 1.46 17.46 11.60
N ILE A 71 2.74 17.78 11.68
CA ILE A 71 3.84 16.87 11.29
C ILE A 71 3.85 15.60 12.15
N ARG A 72 3.66 15.71 13.48
CA ARG A 72 3.55 14.55 14.37
C ARG A 72 2.39 13.63 13.95
N GLN A 73 1.24 14.20 13.64
CA GLN A 73 0.10 13.44 13.13
C GLN A 73 0.42 12.75 11.80
N LEU A 74 1.00 13.46 10.84
CA LEU A 74 1.35 12.92 9.53
C LEU A 74 2.30 11.72 9.61
N ARG A 75 3.25 11.74 10.56
CA ARG A 75 4.11 10.59 10.87
C ARG A 75 3.31 9.45 11.50
N SER A 76 2.54 9.76 12.55
CA SER A 76 1.77 8.73 13.29
C SER A 76 0.70 8.04 12.43
N CYS A 77 0.13 8.72 11.44
CA CYS A 77 -0.86 8.13 10.53
C CYS A 77 -0.24 7.56 9.23
N GLY A 78 1.09 7.58 9.11
CA GLY A 78 1.85 6.97 8.02
C GLY A 78 1.75 7.70 6.69
N VAL A 79 1.36 8.99 6.67
CA VAL A 79 1.24 9.75 5.42
C VAL A 79 2.61 10.03 4.81
N LEU A 80 3.61 10.38 5.63
CA LEU A 80 4.96 10.64 5.12
C LEU A 80 5.61 9.36 4.57
N GLU A 81 5.31 8.23 5.19
CA GLU A 81 5.76 6.91 4.82
C GLU A 81 5.09 6.47 3.50
N ALA A 82 3.80 6.73 3.33
CA ALA A 82 3.11 6.53 2.06
C ALA A 82 3.72 7.38 0.94
N VAL A 83 4.07 8.65 1.22
CA VAL A 83 4.79 9.51 0.25
C VAL A 83 6.15 8.91 -0.09
N ARG A 84 6.91 8.44 0.90
CA ARG A 84 8.22 7.80 0.68
C ARG A 84 8.12 6.55 -0.18
N VAL A 85 7.16 5.66 0.10
CA VAL A 85 6.91 4.47 -0.72
C VAL A 85 6.54 4.87 -2.15
N SER A 86 5.70 5.89 -2.32
CA SER A 86 5.32 6.39 -3.65
C SER A 86 6.53 6.94 -4.42
N GLN A 87 7.43 7.65 -3.73
CA GLN A 87 8.65 8.22 -4.31
C GLN A 87 9.70 7.17 -4.67
N ALA A 88 9.75 6.02 -3.99
CA ALA A 88 10.65 4.92 -4.32
C ALA A 88 10.34 4.26 -5.67
N GLY A 89 9.14 4.50 -6.22
CA GLY A 89 8.78 4.12 -7.59
C GLY A 89 8.87 5.30 -8.55
N PHE A 90 7.77 5.56 -9.26
CA PHE A 90 7.62 6.68 -10.19
C PHE A 90 6.24 7.31 -9.96
N PRO A 91 6.14 8.27 -9.03
CA PRO A 91 4.84 8.81 -8.60
C PRO A 91 4.15 9.65 -9.68
N SER A 92 4.92 10.24 -10.60
CA SER A 92 4.40 10.98 -11.74
C SER A 92 4.27 10.07 -12.96
N ARG A 93 3.03 9.83 -13.41
CA ARG A 93 2.73 9.12 -14.66
C ARG A 93 1.77 9.97 -15.47
N ILE A 94 2.23 10.44 -16.63
CA ILE A 94 1.41 11.22 -17.56
C ILE A 94 1.35 10.51 -18.92
N PRO A 95 0.19 10.48 -19.58
CA PRO A 95 0.08 9.97 -20.95
C PRO A 95 0.99 10.74 -21.90
N PHE A 96 1.50 10.06 -22.92
CA PHE A 96 2.45 10.65 -23.86
C PHE A 96 1.88 11.87 -24.61
N SER A 97 0.59 11.86 -24.96
CA SER A 97 -0.07 13.01 -25.59
C SER A 97 -0.06 14.25 -24.70
N GLU A 98 -0.35 14.09 -23.40
CA GLU A 98 -0.33 15.17 -22.41
C GLU A 98 1.10 15.67 -22.16
N LEU A 99 2.07 14.75 -22.17
CA LEU A 99 3.50 15.09 -22.07
C LEU A 99 3.94 15.97 -23.24
N LEU A 100 3.56 15.62 -24.46
CA LEU A 100 3.90 16.39 -25.65
C LEU A 100 3.23 17.77 -25.67
N GLU A 101 1.96 17.85 -25.28
CA GLU A 101 1.25 19.12 -25.16
C GLU A 101 1.92 20.03 -24.13
N ARG A 102 2.14 19.51 -22.91
CA ARG A 102 2.71 20.25 -21.77
C ARG A 102 4.12 20.75 -22.03
N TYR A 103 4.95 19.95 -22.72
CA TYR A 103 6.36 20.27 -22.95
C TYR A 103 6.68 20.64 -24.40
N SER A 104 5.66 20.96 -25.21
CA SER A 104 5.79 21.33 -26.63
C SER A 104 6.79 22.47 -26.88
N LEU A 105 6.85 23.43 -25.97
CA LEU A 105 7.77 24.58 -26.05
C LEU A 105 9.24 24.19 -25.79
N LEU A 106 9.48 23.10 -25.06
CA LEU A 106 10.82 22.58 -24.80
C LEU A 106 11.29 21.62 -25.89
N LEU A 107 10.43 21.25 -26.84
CA LEU A 107 10.79 20.37 -27.94
C LEU A 107 11.71 21.07 -28.92
N THR A 108 12.78 20.38 -29.31
CA THR A 108 13.63 20.84 -30.42
C THR A 108 12.79 20.95 -31.70
N SER A 109 13.21 21.81 -32.63
CA SER A 109 12.50 22.01 -33.91
C SER A 109 12.28 20.71 -34.69
N ARG A 110 13.14 19.70 -34.52
CA ARG A 110 12.97 18.34 -35.08
C ARG A 110 11.88 17.54 -34.35
N ALA A 111 11.90 17.53 -33.02
CA ALA A 111 10.90 16.83 -32.21
C ALA A 111 9.50 17.45 -32.34
N ARG A 112 9.43 18.79 -32.48
CA ARG A 112 8.18 19.51 -32.70
C ARG A 112 7.53 19.15 -34.04
N ARG A 113 8.30 19.12 -35.13
CA ARG A 113 7.78 18.68 -36.44
C ARG A 113 7.28 17.24 -36.43
N ALA A 114 7.97 16.34 -35.72
CA ALA A 114 7.50 14.96 -35.55
C ALA A 114 6.22 14.89 -34.71
N ASN A 115 6.11 15.72 -33.67
CA ASN A 115 4.90 15.85 -32.87
C ASN A 115 3.71 16.37 -33.69
N ASP A 116 3.89 17.39 -34.52
CA ASP A 116 2.84 17.94 -35.37
C ASP A 116 2.34 16.88 -36.37
N ALA A 117 3.26 16.11 -36.97
CA ALA A 117 2.93 14.99 -37.85
C ALA A 117 2.18 13.84 -37.14
N ILE A 118 2.48 13.58 -35.86
CA ILE A 118 1.76 12.59 -35.04
C ILE A 118 0.37 13.11 -34.64
N ALA A 119 0.23 14.41 -34.37
CA ALA A 119 -1.04 15.05 -34.01
C ALA A 119 -2.05 15.05 -35.18
N ASP A 120 -1.55 15.19 -36.42
CA ASP A 120 -2.37 15.12 -37.64
C ASP A 120 -2.85 13.69 -37.93
N SER A 121 -2.12 12.67 -37.50
CA SER A 121 -2.37 11.26 -37.83
C SER A 121 -3.24 10.52 -36.80
N LYS A 122 -4.16 11.20 -36.10
CA LYS A 122 -5.01 10.64 -35.02
C LYS A 122 -5.54 9.24 -35.36
N SER A 123 -4.92 8.22 -34.79
CA SER A 123 -5.23 6.77 -34.83
C SER A 123 -4.06 5.98 -35.41
N SER A 124 -3.58 4.99 -34.64
CA SER A 124 -2.58 3.99 -35.03
C SER A 124 -1.10 4.40 -35.06
N THR A 125 -0.46 4.71 -33.91
CA THR A 125 0.88 4.18 -33.56
C THR A 125 1.40 4.73 -32.22
N LEU A 126 0.97 4.14 -31.10
CA LEU A 126 1.75 4.14 -29.84
C LEU A 126 2.91 3.14 -29.91
N ARG A 127 3.63 3.05 -31.04
CA ARG A 127 4.73 2.08 -31.23
C ARG A 127 6.06 2.67 -31.64
N THR A 128 6.15 3.96 -31.89
CA THR A 128 7.43 4.57 -32.27
C THR A 128 7.77 5.69 -31.30
N LEU A 129 8.30 5.31 -30.14
CA LEU A 129 9.09 6.24 -29.34
C LEU A 129 10.26 6.73 -30.22
N PRO A 130 10.53 8.04 -30.29
CA PRO A 130 11.68 8.54 -31.01
C PRO A 130 12.95 7.94 -30.40
N SER A 131 13.78 7.30 -31.22
CA SER A 131 15.08 6.68 -30.85
C SER A 131 16.09 7.64 -30.20
N HIS A 132 15.75 8.93 -30.04
CA HIS A 132 16.55 9.92 -29.34
C HIS A 132 16.22 10.07 -27.84
N LEU A 133 15.12 9.49 -27.34
CA LEU A 133 14.81 9.45 -25.90
C LEU A 133 15.41 8.22 -25.19
N GLU A 134 15.98 7.30 -25.95
CA GLU A 134 16.66 6.09 -25.46
C GLU A 134 18.10 6.38 -24.99
N SER A 135 18.60 7.60 -25.22
CA SER A 135 19.93 8.05 -24.77
C SER A 135 19.90 8.84 -23.46
N LEU A 136 18.79 8.83 -22.71
CA LEU A 136 18.84 9.24 -21.30
C LEU A 136 19.64 8.19 -20.52
N PRO A 137 20.67 8.59 -19.75
CA PRO A 137 21.53 7.62 -19.07
C PRO A 137 20.69 6.80 -18.09
N THR A 138 20.56 5.50 -18.36
CA THR A 138 20.03 4.46 -17.46
C THR A 138 20.98 4.19 -16.27
N SER A 139 21.78 5.17 -15.87
CA SER A 139 22.67 5.06 -14.72
C SER A 139 21.91 5.47 -13.47
N LEU A 140 21.27 4.50 -12.83
CA LEU A 140 21.42 4.34 -11.38
C LEU A 140 21.06 2.90 -10.95
N GLY A 141 22.07 2.05 -10.96
CA GLY A 141 22.30 1.03 -9.93
C GLY A 141 21.33 -0.15 -9.87
N THR A 142 21.52 -1.13 -10.75
CA THR A 142 21.33 -2.53 -10.36
C THR A 142 22.59 -3.03 -9.66
N HIS A 143 22.54 -3.19 -8.34
CA HIS A 143 23.30 -4.20 -7.59
C HIS A 143 22.40 -4.61 -6.42
N GLU A 144 21.66 -5.73 -6.55
CA GLU A 144 22.05 -7.10 -6.18
C GLU A 144 22.11 -7.36 -4.67
N GLU A 145 21.10 -8.11 -4.23
CA GLU A 145 21.15 -9.28 -3.34
C GLU A 145 21.56 -9.14 -1.86
N ARG A 146 20.54 -9.16 -0.99
CA ARG A 146 20.45 -10.15 0.10
C ARG A 146 19.02 -10.36 0.59
#